data_AF-A0A533VHW6-F1
#
_entry.id   AF-A0A533VHW6-F1
#
_cell.length_a   1.000
_cell.length_b   1.000
_cell.length_c   1.000
_cell.angle_alpha   90.00
_cell.angle_beta   90.00
_cell.angle_gamma   90.00
#
_symmetry.space_group_name_H-M   'P 1'
#
loop_
_entity.id
_entity.type
_entity.pdbx_description
1 polymer ?
#
loop_
_entity_poly.entity_id
_entity_poly.type
_entity_poly.pdbx_seq_one_letter_code
_entity_poly.pdbx_strand_id
1 'polypeptide(L)' 'TRKSPCGQGTHTYEKWEMRIHRRVIDLSADDRAIRQLMRIKIPNDVYIELTLK' A
#
# COMPACT_ATOMS: atom_id res chain seq x y z
N THR A 1 -3.45 -14.12 16.11
CA THR A 1 -3.60 -15.61 16.07
C THR A 1 -2.84 -16.24 17.22
N ARG A 2 -3.29 -17.37 17.76
CA ARG A 2 -2.51 -18.11 18.78
C ARG A 2 -1.28 -18.69 18.08
N LYS A 3 -0.09 -18.54 18.69
CA LYS A 3 1.17 -19.04 18.11
C LYS A 3 1.18 -20.57 17.97
N SER A 4 0.56 -21.28 18.91
CA SER A 4 0.47 -22.74 18.87
C SER A 4 -0.79 -23.19 18.13
N PRO A 5 -0.67 -24.13 17.17
CA PRO A 5 -1.81 -24.73 16.49
C PRO A 5 -2.57 -25.72 17.38
N CYS A 6 -1.93 -26.28 18.42
CA CYS A 6 -2.55 -27.17 19.39
C CYS A 6 -2.83 -26.44 20.71
N GLY A 7 -3.98 -26.73 21.33
CA GLY A 7 -4.55 -25.97 22.44
C GLY A 7 -3.83 -26.07 23.79
N GLN A 8 -2.72 -26.82 23.87
CA GLN A 8 -1.98 -27.08 25.12
C GLN A 8 -0.78 -26.13 25.27
N GLY A 9 -0.46 -25.78 26.52
CA GLY A 9 0.64 -24.85 26.87
C GLY A 9 0.21 -23.38 27.06
N THR A 10 1.19 -22.51 27.38
CA THR A 10 0.96 -21.10 27.72
C THR A 10 0.33 -20.31 26.58
N HIS A 11 -0.63 -19.44 26.91
CA HIS A 11 -1.36 -18.64 25.93
C HIS A 11 -0.50 -17.50 25.37
N THR A 12 0.26 -17.80 24.32
CA THR A 12 1.02 -16.80 23.56
C THR A 12 0.31 -16.46 22.25
N TYR A 13 0.12 -15.16 22.01
CA TYR A 13 -0.55 -14.62 20.83
C TYR A 13 0.42 -13.85 19.95
N GLU A 14 0.17 -13.90 18.64
CA GLU A 14 0.88 -13.11 17.64
C GLU A 14 0.25 -11.73 17.51
N LYS A 15 1.12 -10.72 17.42
CA LYS A 15 0.74 -9.36 17.06
C LYS A 15 1.06 -9.18 15.59
N TRP A 16 0.02 -8.95 14.79
CA TRP A 16 0.15 -8.64 13.38
C TRP A 16 -0.15 -7.16 13.19
N GLU A 17 0.72 -6.46 12.47
CA GLU A 17 0.55 -5.06 12.13
C GLU A 17 0.63 -4.91 10.61
N MET A 18 -0.28 -4.13 10.05
CA MET A 18 -0.22 -3.68 8.66
C MET A 18 -0.06 -2.16 8.68
N ARG A 19 1.00 -1.65 8.04
CA ARG A 19 1.29 -0.22 7.95
C ARG A 19 1.15 0.22 6.50
N ILE A 20 0.22 1.13 6.25
CA ILE A 20 -0.08 1.66 4.92
C ILE A 20 0.29 3.14 4.91
N HIS A 21 1.12 3.53 3.95
CA HIS A 21 1.52 4.93 3.75
C HIS A 21 0.79 5.50 2.54
N ARG A 22 0.01 6.57 2.75
CA ARG A 22 -0.73 7.26 1.69
C ARG A 22 -0.13 8.64 1.43
N ARG A 23 0.01 8.99 0.15
CA ARG A 23 0.38 10.34 -0.31
C ARG A 23 -0.68 10.84 -1.28
N VAL A 24 -0.98 12.14 -1.25
CA VAL A 24 -1.89 12.82 -2.18
C VAL A 24 -1.07 13.89 -2.89
N ILE A 25 -1.16 13.93 -4.22
CA ILE A 25 -0.45 14.89 -5.06
C ILE A 25 -1.50 15.50 -5.98
N ASP A 26 -1.72 16.80 -5.85
CA ASP A 26 -2.58 17.55 -6.75
C ASP A 26 -1.72 18.16 -7.86
N LEU A 27 -2.06 17.84 -9.10
CA LEU A 27 -1.36 18.35 -10.27
C LEU A 27 -2.37 18.98 -11.23
N SER A 28 -2.20 20.27 -11.52
CA SER A 28 -2.91 20.95 -12.61
C SER A 28 -2.24 20.60 -13.94
N ALA A 29 -2.49 19.38 -14.46
CA ALA A 29 -1.78 18.84 -15.62
C ALA A 29 -2.69 18.58 -16.82
N ASP A 30 -2.11 18.85 -17.98
CA ASP A 30 -2.55 18.42 -19.29
C ASP A 30 -2.24 16.92 -19.50
N ASP A 31 -2.97 16.22 -20.38
CA ASP A 31 -2.89 14.75 -20.58
C ASP A 31 -1.46 14.24 -20.89
N ARG A 32 -0.63 15.12 -21.48
CA ARG A 32 0.77 14.85 -21.79
C ARG A 32 1.62 14.63 -20.54
N ALA A 33 1.38 15.39 -19.47
CA ALA A 33 2.13 15.27 -18.23
C ALA A 33 1.77 13.97 -17.48
N ILE A 34 0.51 13.55 -17.54
CA ILE A 34 0.05 12.27 -16.97
C ILE A 34 0.76 11.09 -17.65
N ARG A 35 0.86 11.11 -18.99
CA ARG A 35 1.59 10.07 -19.74
C ARG A 35 3.07 10.00 -19.38
N GLN A 36 3.69 11.14 -19.08
CA GLN A 36 5.08 11.18 -18.67
C GLN A 36 5.28 10.68 -17.23
N LEU A 37 4.31 10.95 -16.34
CA LEU A 37 4.30 10.41 -14.97
C LEU A 37 4.23 8.88 -14.97
N MET A 38 3.38 8.29 -15.82
CA MET A 38 3.23 6.83 -15.94
C MET A 38 4.47 6.11 -16.49
N ARG A 39 5.42 6.85 -17.09
CA ARG A 39 6.70 6.29 -17.56
C ARG A 39 7.75 6.19 -16.46
N ILE A 40 7.52 6.81 -15.31
CA ILE A 40 8.44 6.70 -14.17
C ILE A 40 8.42 5.24 -13.70
N LYS A 41 9.59 4.71 -13.34
CA LYS A 41 9.70 3.37 -12.75
C LYS A 41 9.04 3.38 -11.38
N ILE A 42 7.78 2.96 -11.34
CA ILE A 42 7.02 2.77 -10.11
C ILE A 42 7.32 1.35 -9.61
N PRO A 43 7.73 1.20 -8.34
CA PRO A 43 7.94 -0.12 -7.77
C PRO A 43 6.59 -0.85 -7.58
N ASN A 44 6.59 -2.18 -7.73
CA ASN A 44 5.37 -3.01 -7.80
C ASN A 44 4.57 -3.07 -6.48
N ASP A 45 5.11 -2.54 -5.39
CA ASP A 45 4.52 -2.49 -4.06
C ASP A 45 3.68 -1.22 -3.82
N VAL A 46 3.67 -0.29 -4.77
CA VAL A 46 2.92 0.97 -4.66
C VAL A 46 1.68 0.93 -5.55
N TYR A 47 0.52 1.11 -4.92
CA TYR A 47 -0.75 1.32 -5.62
C TYR A 47 -0.99 2.82 -5.86
N ILE A 48 -1.29 3.17 -7.11
CA ILE A 48 -1.57 4.55 -7.53
C ILE A 48 -2.96 4.57 -8.17
N GLU A 49 -3.81 5.46 -7.69
CA GLU A 49 -5.10 5.79 -8.29
C GLU A 49 -5.04 7.22 -8.84
N LEU A 50 -5.56 7.41 -10.06
CA LEU A 50 -5.64 8.70 -10.73
C LEU A 50 -7.11 9.04 -10.94
N THR A 51 -7.50 10.25 -10.57
CA THR A 51 -8.84 10.78 -10.82
C THR A 51 -8.72 12.05 -11.64
N LEU A 52 -9.24 12.02 -12.87
CA LEU A 52 -9.44 13.21 -13.70
C LEU A 52 -10.71 13.91 -13.20
N LYS A 53 -10.64 15.21 -12.95
CA LYS A 53 -11.83 16.05 -12.75
C LYS A 53 -12.34 16.56 -14.08
#